data_AF-A0A2W5F4N3-F1
#
_entry.id   AF-A0A2W5F4N3-F1
#
_cell.length_a   1.000
_cell.length_b   1.000
_cell.length_c   1.000
_cell.angle_alpha   90.00
_cell.angle_beta   90.00
_cell.angle_gamma   90.00
#
_symmetry.space_group_name_H-M   'P 1'
#
loop_
_entity.id
_entity.type
_entity.pdbx_description
1 polymer ?
#
loop_
_entity_poly.entity_id
_entity_poly.type
_entity_poly.pdbx_seq_one_letter_code
_entity_poly.pdbx_strand_id
1 'polypeptide(L)' 'MYSLESMYKYAKMSLLEHQIERYNKVKEECDDFTNRFPNSPFIEKVKDYKQLSSNEIESTQNLINKIKDEQAKETNKS' A
#
# COMPACT_ATOMS: atom_id res chain seq x y z
N MET A 1 12.70 -14.22 -4.79
CA MET A 1 11.28 -13.83 -4.90
C MET A 1 10.70 -13.82 -3.49
N TYR A 2 10.23 -12.66 -2.99
CA TYR A 2 9.58 -12.58 -1.67
C TYR A 2 8.12 -13.06 -1.78
N SER A 3 7.54 -13.53 -0.68
CA SER A 3 6.10 -13.80 -0.66
C SER A 3 5.30 -12.48 -0.64
N LEU A 4 4.09 -12.48 -1.22
CA LEU A 4 3.17 -11.33 -1.16
C LEU A 4 2.92 -10.86 0.27
N GLU A 5 2.87 -11.79 1.22
CA GLU A 5 2.77 -11.49 2.64
C GLU A 5 3.97 -10.68 3.17
N SER A 6 5.19 -11.09 2.82
CA SER A 6 6.40 -10.35 3.21
C SER A 6 6.45 -8.96 2.56
N MET A 7 6.02 -8.83 1.30
CA MET A 7 5.95 -7.54 0.62
C MET A 7 4.93 -6.61 1.26
N TYR A 8 3.74 -7.12 1.60
CA TYR A 8 2.72 -6.36 2.32
C TYR A 8 3.23 -5.89 3.70
N LYS A 9 3.86 -6.77 4.48
CA LYS A 9 4.45 -6.41 5.78
C LYS A 9 5.55 -5.36 5.62
N TYR A 10 6.38 -5.48 4.58
CA TYR A 10 7.43 -4.50 4.29
C TYR A 10 6.85 -3.14 3.91
N ALA A 11 5.82 -3.10 3.05
CA ALA A 11 5.11 -1.87 2.72
C ALA A 11 4.56 -1.20 3.98
N LYS A 12 3.93 -1.97 4.87
CA LYS A 12 3.38 -1.48 6.14
C LYS A 12 4.42 -0.90 7.10
N MET A 13 5.61 -1.49 7.16
CA MET A 13 6.69 -1.05 8.05
C MET A 13 7.56 0.07 7.46
N SER A 14 7.30 0.47 6.22
CA SER A 14 8.09 1.48 5.54
C SER A 14 7.77 2.89 6.04
N LEU A 15 8.71 3.82 5.81
CA LEU A 15 8.48 5.25 6.03
C LEU A 15 7.28 5.73 5.22
N LEU A 16 6.51 6.65 5.78
CA LEU A 16 5.23 7.12 5.24
C LEU A 16 5.31 7.52 3.76
N GLU A 17 6.39 8.21 3.38
CA GLU A 17 6.67 8.64 2.01
C GLU A 17 6.85 7.48 1.01
N HIS A 18 7.28 6.32 1.49
CA HIS A 18 7.50 5.12 0.70
C HIS A 18 6.37 4.09 0.79
N GLN A 19 5.39 4.27 1.70
CA GLN A 19 4.33 3.28 1.87
C GLN A 19 3.47 3.16 0.61
N ILE A 20 3.09 4.28 -0.02
CA ILE A 20 2.22 4.29 -1.20
C ILE A 20 2.86 3.53 -2.38
N GLU A 21 4.12 3.83 -2.71
CA GLU A 21 4.83 3.13 -3.81
C GLU A 21 4.96 1.62 -3.54
N ARG A 22 5.20 1.22 -2.29
CA ARG A 22 5.37 -0.19 -1.93
C ARG A 22 4.05 -0.95 -1.93
N TYR A 23 2.96 -0.34 -1.45
CA TYR A 23 1.63 -0.94 -1.56
C TYR A 23 1.18 -1.05 -3.02
N ASN A 24 1.52 -0.08 -3.87
CA ASN A 24 1.29 -0.23 -5.32
C ASN A 24 2.06 -1.43 -5.88
N LYS A 25 3.31 -1.63 -5.46
CA LYS A 25 4.07 -2.82 -5.87
C LYS A 25 3.43 -4.13 -5.40
N VAL A 26 2.87 -4.19 -4.19
CA VAL A 26 2.09 -5.36 -3.73
C VAL A 26 0.91 -5.63 -4.66
N LYS A 27 0.17 -4.59 -5.07
CA LYS A 27 -0.98 -4.72 -5.97
C LYS A 27 -0.58 -5.24 -7.35
N GLU A 28 0.53 -4.76 -7.90
CA GLU A 28 1.08 -5.26 -9.18
C GLU A 28 1.41 -6.75 -9.10
N GLU A 29 2.08 -7.20 -8.04
CA GLU A 29 2.42 -8.61 -7.87
C GLU A 29 1.17 -9.47 -7.60
N CYS A 30 0.14 -8.93 -6.94
CA CYS A 30 -1.16 -9.61 -6.83
C CYS A 30 -1.80 -9.81 -8.20
N ASP A 31 -1.71 -8.82 -9.09
CA ASP A 31 -2.25 -8.89 -10.45
C ASP A 31 -1.46 -9.88 -11.31
N ASP A 32 -0.12 -9.84 -11.27
CA ASP A 32 0.72 -10.83 -11.94
C ASP A 32 0.41 -12.26 -11.47
N PHE A 33 0.29 -12.46 -10.15
CA PHE A 33 -0.05 -13.77 -9.58
C PHE A 33 -1.41 -14.26 -10.08
N THR A 34 -2.43 -13.40 -10.05
CA THR A 34 -3.79 -13.79 -10.42
C THR A 34 -3.89 -14.11 -11.91
N ASN A 35 -3.16 -13.36 -12.76
CA ASN A 35 -3.10 -13.61 -14.20
C ASN A 35 -2.36 -14.92 -14.54
N ARG A 36 -1.28 -15.23 -13.81
CA ARG A 36 -0.43 -16.41 -14.06
C ARG A 36 -1.00 -17.69 -13.44
N PHE A 37 -1.72 -17.57 -12.33
CA PHE A 37 -2.23 -18.71 -11.56
C PHE A 37 -3.73 -18.59 -11.26
N PRO A 38 -4.60 -18.46 -12.28
CA PRO A 38 -6.03 -18.13 -12.13
C PRO A 38 -6.88 -19.21 -11.42
N ASN A 39 -6.34 -20.41 -11.19
CA ASN A 39 -6.99 -21.49 -10.46
C ASN A 39 -6.24 -21.88 -9.16
N SER A 40 -5.34 -21.01 -8.68
CA SER A 40 -4.57 -21.28 -7.47
C SER A 40 -5.46 -21.28 -6.22
N PRO A 41 -5.23 -22.19 -5.26
CA PRO A 41 -5.96 -22.18 -3.98
C PRO A 41 -5.66 -20.94 -3.14
N PHE A 42 -4.65 -20.14 -3.51
CA PHE A 42 -4.26 -18.92 -2.80
C PHE A 42 -4.89 -17.65 -3.38
N ILE A 43 -5.71 -17.73 -4.43
CA ILE A 43 -6.26 -16.53 -5.09
C ILE A 43 -6.99 -15.59 -4.14
N GLU A 44 -7.84 -16.13 -3.27
CA GLU A 44 -8.62 -15.29 -2.35
C GLU A 44 -7.69 -14.55 -1.39
N LYS A 45 -6.66 -15.22 -0.84
CA LYS A 45 -5.64 -14.57 -0.01
C LYS A 45 -4.86 -13.47 -0.78
N VAL A 46 -4.60 -13.68 -2.06
CA VAL A 46 -3.92 -12.68 -2.91
C VAL A 46 -4.81 -11.48 -3.18
N LYS A 47 -6.10 -11.69 -3.46
CA LYS A 47 -7.09 -10.62 -3.60
C LYS A 47 -7.23 -9.82 -2.29
N ASP A 48 -7.20 -10.49 -1.15
CA ASP A 48 -7.20 -9.82 0.16
C ASP A 48 -6.02 -8.86 0.32
N TYR A 49 -4.80 -9.29 -0.01
CA TYR A 49 -3.64 -8.39 0.03
C TYR A 49 -3.77 -7.20 -0.93
N LYS A 50 -4.40 -7.38 -2.10
CA LYS A 50 -4.68 -6.29 -3.04
C LYS A 50 -5.65 -5.27 -2.45
N GLN A 51 -6.72 -5.76 -1.79
CA GLN A 51 -7.71 -4.90 -1.14
C GLN A 51 -7.09 -4.16 0.06
N LEU A 52 -6.39 -4.87 0.94
CA LEU A 52 -5.71 -4.29 2.09
C LEU A 52 -4.73 -3.20 1.66
N SER A 53 -3.92 -3.46 0.63
CA SER A 53 -2.98 -2.48 0.08
C SER A 53 -3.70 -1.24 -0.47
N SER A 54 -4.88 -1.39 -1.07
CA SER A 54 -5.67 -0.25 -1.57
C SER A 54 -6.22 0.61 -0.43
N ASN A 55 -6.72 -0.02 0.64
CA ASN A 55 -7.19 0.69 1.83
C ASN A 55 -6.05 1.42 2.55
N GLU A 56 -4.88 0.79 2.66
CA GLU A 56 -3.70 1.43 3.30
C GLU A 56 -3.20 2.61 2.46
N ILE A 57 -3.21 2.53 1.13
CA ILE A 57 -2.88 3.69 0.26
C ILE A 57 -3.80 4.88 0.55
N GLU A 58 -5.12 4.66 0.63
CA GLU A 58 -6.09 5.71 0.93
C GLU A 58 -5.82 6.33 2.31
N SER A 59 -5.61 5.48 3.33
CA SER A 59 -5.28 5.89 4.69
C SER A 59 -3.99 6.72 4.75
N THR A 60 -2.92 6.24 4.12
CA THR A 60 -1.63 6.94 4.03
C THR A 60 -1.77 8.28 3.30
N GLN A 61 -2.50 8.34 2.18
CA GLN A 61 -2.72 9.58 1.44
C GLN A 61 -3.49 10.61 2.28
N ASN A 62 -4.51 10.18 3.00
CA ASN A 62 -5.28 11.04 3.90
C ASN A 62 -4.41 11.58 5.04
N LEU A 63 -3.53 10.76 5.60
CA LEU A 63 -2.57 11.20 6.63
C LEU A 63 -1.57 12.22 6.09
N ILE A 64 -0.99 11.96 4.90
CA ILE A 64 -0.07 12.89 4.24
C ILE A 64 -0.74 14.25 3.99
N ASN A 65 -2.00 14.25 3.55
CA ASN A 65 -2.74 15.50 3.30
C ASN A 65 -2.96 16.28 4.61
N LYS A 66 -3.32 15.61 5.71
CA LYS A 66 -3.46 16.25 7.02
C LYS A 66 -2.16 16.88 7.50
N ILE A 67 -1.04 16.17 7.37
CA ILE A 67 0.29 16.69 7.74
C ILE A 67 0.63 17.94 6.93
N LYS A 68 0.36 17.93 5.62
CA LYS A 68 0.57 19.11 4.76
C LYS A 68 -0.30 20.30 5.15
N ASP A 69 -1.57 20.04 5.48
CA ASP A 69 -2.50 21.09 5.92
C ASP A 69 -2.08 21.73 7.25
N GLU A 70 -1.52 20.94 8.17
CA GLU A 70 -0.97 21.43 9.45
C GLU A 70 0.28 22.27 9.23
N GLN A 71 1.23 21.79 8.42
CA GLN A 71 2.45 22.53 8.07
C GLN A 71 2.14 23.88 7.40
N ALA A 72 1.15 23.91 6.50
CA ALA A 72 0.71 25.13 5.82
C ALA A 72 0.10 26.16 6.80
N LYS A 73 -0.56 25.73 7.87
CA LYS A 73 -1.12 26.65 8.89
C LYS A 73 -0.03 27.25 9.77
N GLU A 74 1.05 26.52 10.03
CA GLU A 74 2.18 27.00 10.84
C GLU A 74 3.05 28.00 10.06
N THR A 75 3.28 27.76 8.76
CA THR A 75 4.04 28.70 7.91
C THR A 75 3.32 30.02 7.69
N ASN A 76 1.99 30.05 7.69
CA ASN A 76 1.19 31.27 7.53
C ASN A 76 1.01 32.08 8.83
N LYS A 77 1.54 31.60 9.97
CA LYS A 77 1.48 32.28 11.27
C LYS A 77 2.80 32.98 11.66
N SER A 78 3.85 32.86 10.86
CA SER A 78 5.17 33.46 11.11
C SER A 78 5.38 34.73 10.32
#